data_AF-A0A7C2BRP0-F1
#
_entry.id   AF-A0A7C2BRP0-F1
#
_cell.length_a   1.000
_cell.length_b   1.000
_cell.length_c   1.000
_cell.angle_alpha   90.00
_cell.angle_beta   90.00
_cell.angle_gamma   90.00
#
_symmetry.space_group_name_H-M   'P 1'
#
loop_
_entity.id
_entity.type
_entity.pdbx_description
1 polymer ?
#
loop_
_entity_poly.entity_id
_entity_poly.type
_entity_poly.pdbx_seq_one_letter_code
_entity_poly.pdbx_strand_id
1 'polypeptide(L)'
;MFEYEPVVMTPPSIPGAEYVGAETCAECHEAESRYFNLTDHASVSINITDEEAEAGQAEACEACHGPGSLHLEDVYDKSNIIRADAETACFTCHLDVKGKFMLQHHHPVPEGRMFCTDCHDMHGSDVRATGGKMLLGAGMLGRDEKCFKCHKEQRGPFVFEHEAMREGCAVCHTPHGSINDKLLVAGPTITCIRCHIDDKHGVVHHNRDCISCHTDVHGSNIEHSLTAY
;
A
#
# COMPACT_ATOMS: atom_id res chain seq x y z
N MET A 1 7.82 -20.76 -29.50
CA MET A 1 7.94 -20.72 -28.03
C MET A 1 8.83 -19.54 -27.72
N PHE A 2 8.30 -18.48 -27.12
CA PHE A 2 9.16 -17.43 -26.59
C PHE A 2 9.70 -17.96 -25.27
N GLU A 3 11.00 -18.22 -25.23
CA GLU A 3 11.73 -18.46 -23.99
C GLU A 3 11.75 -17.13 -23.24
N TYR A 4 11.02 -17.07 -22.12
CA TYR A 4 11.11 -15.94 -21.22
C TYR A 4 12.27 -16.21 -20.27
N GLU A 5 13.35 -15.46 -20.41
CA GLU A 5 14.37 -15.42 -19.36
C GLU A 5 13.71 -14.85 -18.09
N PRO A 6 13.83 -15.53 -16.94
CA PRO A 6 13.34 -14.97 -15.69
C PRO A 6 14.05 -13.64 -15.42
N VAL A 7 13.28 -12.62 -15.05
CA VAL A 7 13.85 -11.36 -14.59
C VAL A 7 14.67 -11.68 -13.33
N VAL A 8 15.99 -11.64 -13.46
CA VAL A 8 16.89 -11.83 -12.31
C VAL A 8 16.81 -10.57 -11.47
N MET A 9 16.13 -10.72 -10.34
CA MET A 9 15.95 -9.69 -9.34
C MET A 9 17.27 -9.57 -8.57
N THR A 10 17.94 -8.44 -8.65
CA THR A 10 19.15 -8.21 -7.86
C THR A 10 18.71 -7.84 -6.45
N PRO A 11 18.95 -8.68 -5.43
CA PRO A 11 18.56 -8.37 -4.07
C PRO A 11 19.36 -7.16 -3.55
N PRO A 12 18.83 -6.45 -2.53
CA PRO A 12 19.54 -5.38 -1.86
C PRO A 12 20.89 -5.89 -1.32
N SER A 13 21.98 -5.14 -1.49
CA SER A 13 23.31 -5.55 -1.01
C SER A 13 24.05 -4.42 -0.31
N ILE A 14 24.82 -4.79 0.72
CA ILE A 14 25.77 -3.91 1.43
C ILE A 14 27.18 -4.45 1.15
N PRO A 15 28.13 -3.64 0.64
CA PRO A 15 29.48 -4.11 0.36
C PRO A 15 30.17 -4.70 1.60
N GLY A 16 30.63 -5.95 1.49
CA GLY A 16 31.31 -6.66 2.57
C GLY A 16 30.38 -7.28 3.62
N ALA A 17 29.07 -7.14 3.47
CA ALA A 17 28.10 -7.85 4.29
C ALA A 17 27.72 -9.20 3.66
N GLU A 18 27.49 -10.17 4.53
CA GLU A 18 27.05 -11.53 4.21
C GLU A 18 25.67 -11.76 4.79
N TYR A 19 24.96 -12.67 4.15
CA TYR A 19 23.64 -13.16 4.51
C TYR A 19 23.74 -14.09 5.72
N VAL A 20 22.88 -13.90 6.73
CA VAL A 20 23.04 -14.54 8.06
C VAL A 20 21.85 -15.38 8.51
N GLY A 21 20.77 -15.47 7.73
CA GLY A 21 19.58 -16.23 8.11
C GLY A 21 18.57 -15.42 8.94
N ALA A 22 17.28 -15.60 8.65
CA ALA A 22 16.20 -15.00 9.44
C ALA A 22 16.13 -15.52 10.90
N GLU A 23 16.64 -16.72 11.18
CA GLU A 23 16.73 -17.26 12.54
C GLU A 23 17.65 -16.42 13.42
N THR A 24 18.79 -15.97 12.89
CA THR A 24 19.73 -15.08 13.57
C THR A 24 19.06 -13.75 13.94
N CYS A 25 18.23 -13.21 13.06
CA CYS A 25 17.46 -12.01 13.34
C CYS A 25 16.47 -12.23 14.50
N ALA A 26 15.82 -13.40 14.55
CA ALA A 26 14.80 -13.72 15.55
C ALA A 26 15.33 -13.84 16.98
N GLU A 27 16.63 -14.09 17.18
CA GLU A 27 17.27 -14.14 18.49
C GLU A 27 17.19 -12.78 19.23
N CYS A 28 17.22 -11.67 18.48
CA CYS A 28 17.12 -10.31 19.01
C CYS A 28 15.79 -9.62 18.66
N HIS A 29 15.21 -9.91 17.50
CA HIS A 29 13.98 -9.33 16.97
C HIS A 29 12.80 -10.32 16.99
N GLU A 30 12.58 -10.93 18.15
CA GLU A 30 11.56 -11.97 18.35
C GLU A 30 10.16 -11.45 18.01
N ALA A 31 9.84 -10.22 18.41
CA ALA A 31 8.52 -9.64 18.19
C ALA A 31 8.26 -9.45 16.69
N GLU A 32 9.17 -8.77 16.00
CA GLU A 32 9.11 -8.49 14.56
C GLU A 32 9.03 -9.78 13.76
N SER A 33 9.91 -10.75 14.03
CA SER A 33 9.90 -12.07 13.38
C SER A 33 8.56 -12.79 13.58
N ARG A 34 8.06 -12.81 14.83
CA ARG A 34 6.78 -13.46 15.16
C ARG A 34 5.60 -12.85 14.42
N TYR A 35 5.55 -11.53 14.28
CA TYR A 35 4.43 -10.87 13.59
C TYR A 35 4.57 -10.92 12.07
N PHE A 36 5.80 -10.78 11.55
CA PHE A 36 6.10 -10.88 10.13
C PHE A 36 5.66 -12.23 9.57
N ASN A 37 5.90 -13.32 10.32
CA ASN A 37 5.46 -14.68 9.97
C ASN A 37 3.94 -14.84 9.79
N LEU A 38 3.14 -13.85 10.20
CA LEU A 38 1.68 -13.84 10.00
C LEU A 38 1.25 -13.07 8.74
N THR A 39 2.20 -12.48 8.01
CA THR A 39 1.92 -11.68 6.82
C THR A 39 2.01 -12.53 5.56
N ASP A 40 1.36 -12.06 4.49
CA ASP A 40 1.47 -12.71 3.18
C ASP A 40 2.91 -12.68 2.64
N HIS A 41 3.70 -11.66 3.02
CA HIS A 41 5.10 -11.56 2.60
C HIS A 41 5.95 -12.71 3.14
N ALA A 42 5.69 -13.20 4.36
CA ALA A 42 6.35 -14.39 4.89
C ALA A 42 5.99 -15.67 4.13
N SER A 43 4.89 -15.66 3.37
CA SER A 43 4.43 -16.80 2.55
C SER A 43 4.93 -16.73 1.11
N VAL A 44 5.59 -15.64 0.69
CA VAL A 44 6.14 -15.49 -0.66
C VAL A 44 7.48 -16.20 -0.74
N SER A 45 7.52 -17.35 -1.43
CA SER A 45 8.77 -18.03 -1.80
C SER A 45 9.39 -17.36 -3.02
N ILE A 46 10.46 -16.59 -2.85
CA ILE A 46 11.28 -16.14 -3.97
C ILE A 46 12.26 -17.27 -4.30
N ASN A 47 12.04 -17.98 -5.41
CA ASN A 47 13.02 -18.91 -5.96
C ASN A 47 14.19 -18.10 -6.53
N ILE A 48 15.15 -17.73 -5.68
CA ILE A 48 16.45 -17.29 -6.13
C ILE A 48 17.15 -18.55 -6.65
N THR A 49 17.48 -18.54 -7.94
CA THR A 49 18.01 -19.67 -8.69
C THR A 49 19.42 -19.99 -8.25
N ASP A 50 19.58 -20.77 -7.19
CA ASP A 50 20.76 -21.58 -6.96
C ASP A 50 20.28 -22.94 -6.41
N GLU A 51 20.82 -24.03 -6.94
CA GLU A 51 20.43 -25.43 -6.64
C GLU A 51 20.65 -25.86 -5.17
N GLU A 52 21.01 -24.92 -4.30
CA GLU A 52 21.22 -25.11 -2.86
C GLU A 52 20.26 -24.27 -1.99
N ALA A 53 19.39 -23.45 -2.58
CA ALA A 53 18.36 -22.74 -1.84
C ALA A 53 17.24 -23.73 -1.45
N GLU A 54 17.36 -24.35 -0.27
CA GLU A 54 16.20 -24.96 0.40
C GLU A 54 15.06 -23.94 0.40
N ALA A 55 13.96 -24.32 -0.24
CA ALA A 55 12.75 -23.54 -0.35
C ALA A 55 12.33 -23.05 1.05
N GLY A 56 12.58 -21.77 1.33
CA GLY A 56 12.22 -21.09 2.58
C GLY A 56 13.35 -20.40 3.35
N GLN A 57 14.61 -20.51 2.93
CA GLN A 57 15.75 -20.04 3.75
C GLN A 57 16.59 -18.90 3.18
N ALA A 58 16.30 -18.37 2.00
CA ALA A 58 16.71 -17.00 1.66
C ALA A 58 15.86 -16.01 2.50
N GLU A 59 16.11 -16.03 3.80
CA GLU A 59 16.12 -14.88 4.69
C GLU A 59 14.96 -13.92 4.47
N ALA A 60 13.81 -14.29 5.02
CA ALA A 60 12.59 -13.48 5.04
C ALA A 60 12.84 -11.99 5.36
N CYS A 61 13.81 -11.70 6.24
CA CYS A 61 14.20 -10.34 6.60
C CYS A 61 15.13 -9.70 5.56
N GLU A 62 16.15 -10.42 5.11
CA GLU A 62 17.24 -9.89 4.27
C GLU A 62 16.79 -9.70 2.81
N ALA A 63 15.66 -10.28 2.40
CA ALA A 63 15.00 -9.96 1.13
C ALA A 63 14.64 -8.47 0.98
N CYS A 64 14.32 -7.80 2.10
CA CYS A 64 14.02 -6.36 2.12
C CYS A 64 15.14 -5.54 2.77
N HIS A 65 15.87 -6.14 3.73
CA HIS A 65 16.87 -5.47 4.54
C HIS A 65 18.31 -5.69 4.07
N GLY A 66 18.53 -6.53 3.05
CA GLY A 66 19.86 -6.92 2.60
C GLY A 66 20.60 -7.76 3.65
N PRO A 67 21.85 -8.17 3.33
CA PRO A 67 22.69 -8.99 4.21
C PRO A 67 22.99 -8.30 5.55
N GLY A 68 22.82 -9.02 6.65
CA GLY A 68 22.86 -8.52 8.02
C GLY A 68 24.17 -8.71 8.78
N SER A 69 25.21 -9.34 8.21
CA SER A 69 26.42 -9.69 8.99
C SER A 69 27.11 -8.49 9.66
N LEU A 70 27.23 -7.35 8.97
CA LEU A 70 27.81 -6.13 9.54
C LEU A 70 26.95 -5.53 10.65
N HIS A 71 25.63 -5.74 10.60
CA HIS A 71 24.74 -5.33 11.67
C HIS A 71 24.96 -6.17 12.94
N LEU A 72 25.36 -7.44 12.80
CA LEU A 72 25.74 -8.27 13.95
C LEU A 72 27.06 -7.81 14.60
N GLU A 73 28.00 -7.28 13.80
CA GLU A 73 29.27 -6.74 14.30
C GLU A 73 29.08 -5.42 15.08
N ASP A 74 28.18 -4.55 14.62
CA ASP A 74 27.77 -3.34 15.33
C ASP A 74 26.26 -3.12 15.23
N VAL A 75 25.55 -3.64 16.23
CA VAL A 75 24.07 -3.55 16.33
C VAL A 75 23.55 -2.12 16.52
N TYR A 76 24.42 -1.16 16.86
CA TYR A 76 24.03 0.24 17.05
C TYR A 76 24.12 1.05 15.76
N ASP A 77 24.96 0.62 14.81
CA ASP A 77 25.05 1.25 13.50
C ASP A 77 23.95 0.75 12.56
N LYS A 78 22.87 1.54 12.47
CA LYS A 78 21.73 1.27 11.60
C LYS A 78 22.04 1.37 10.11
N SER A 79 23.22 1.87 9.73
CA SER A 79 23.63 1.89 8.32
C SER A 79 24.11 0.53 7.82
N ASN A 80 24.44 -0.39 8.75
CA ASN A 80 24.83 -1.77 8.44
C ASN A 80 23.64 -2.69 8.09
N ILE A 81 22.43 -2.13 8.00
CA ILE A 81 21.23 -2.85 7.54
C ILE A 81 20.40 -1.91 6.65
N ILE A 82 19.84 -2.42 5.56
CA ILE A 82 19.11 -1.56 4.61
C ILE A 82 17.77 -1.18 5.24
N ARG A 83 17.52 0.13 5.27
CA ARG A 83 16.17 0.65 5.50
C ARG A 83 15.36 0.44 4.23
N ALA A 84 14.54 -0.61 4.21
CA ALA A 84 13.66 -0.90 3.09
C ALA A 84 12.79 0.31 2.72
N ASP A 85 12.93 0.77 1.49
CA ASP A 85 12.12 1.83 0.89
C ASP A 85 11.60 1.42 -0.49
N ALA A 86 10.90 2.36 -1.14
CA ALA A 86 10.24 2.10 -2.41
C ALA A 86 11.21 1.59 -3.48
N GLU A 87 12.37 2.22 -3.65
CA GLU A 87 13.32 1.86 -4.71
C GLU A 87 14.26 0.73 -4.31
N THR A 88 14.67 0.68 -3.04
CA THR A 88 15.64 -0.31 -2.54
C THR A 88 15.04 -1.69 -2.34
N ALA A 89 13.76 -1.79 -2.00
CA ALA A 89 13.14 -3.07 -1.64
C ALA A 89 11.78 -3.31 -2.34
N CYS A 90 10.84 -2.36 -2.27
CA CYS A 90 9.46 -2.64 -2.66
C CYS A 90 9.28 -2.79 -4.18
N PHE A 91 9.83 -1.85 -4.96
CA PHE A 91 9.69 -1.81 -6.40
C PHE A 91 10.54 -2.83 -7.14
N THR A 92 11.47 -3.49 -6.43
CA THR A 92 12.15 -4.66 -6.97
C THR A 92 11.07 -5.68 -7.37
N CYS A 93 10.15 -6.03 -6.47
CA CYS A 93 9.09 -7.02 -6.73
C CYS A 93 7.77 -6.41 -7.24
N HIS A 94 7.32 -5.30 -6.64
CA HIS A 94 6.03 -4.69 -6.94
C HIS A 94 6.10 -3.74 -8.15
N LEU A 95 6.48 -4.28 -9.31
CA LEU A 95 6.66 -3.52 -10.54
C LEU A 95 5.35 -2.93 -11.08
N ASP A 96 4.20 -3.58 -10.86
CA ASP A 96 2.90 -3.02 -11.23
C ASP A 96 2.55 -1.78 -10.39
N VAL A 97 2.89 -1.83 -9.10
CA VAL A 97 2.71 -0.70 -8.17
C VAL A 97 3.68 0.41 -8.54
N LYS A 98 4.94 0.09 -8.87
CA LYS A 98 5.89 1.06 -9.44
C LYS A 98 5.28 1.78 -10.64
N GLY A 99 4.73 1.02 -11.59
CA GLY A 99 4.07 1.57 -12.78
C GLY A 99 2.93 2.54 -12.44
N LYS A 100 2.12 2.24 -11.42
CA LYS A 100 1.05 3.15 -10.95
C LYS A 100 1.59 4.45 -10.38
N PHE A 101 2.67 4.40 -9.60
CA PHE A 101 3.32 5.59 -9.06
C PHE A 101 4.00 6.46 -10.14
N MET A 102 4.25 5.91 -11.34
CA MET A 102 4.74 6.69 -12.47
C MET A 102 3.63 7.39 -13.27
N LEU A 103 2.35 7.23 -12.88
CA LEU A 103 1.24 7.94 -13.50
C LEU A 103 1.20 9.41 -13.07
N GLN A 104 0.53 10.24 -13.85
CA GLN A 104 0.52 11.70 -13.67
C GLN A 104 0.00 12.16 -12.30
N HIS A 105 -0.93 11.42 -11.69
CA HIS A 105 -1.43 11.66 -10.34
C HIS A 105 -1.06 10.46 -9.48
N HIS A 106 -0.29 10.67 -8.44
CA HIS A 106 0.11 9.65 -7.46
C HIS A 106 0.34 10.31 -6.10
N HIS A 107 0.33 9.51 -5.03
CA HIS A 107 0.88 9.98 -3.76
C HIS A 107 2.41 10.10 -3.86
N PRO A 108 3.05 11.02 -3.11
CA PRO A 108 4.42 11.45 -3.38
C PRO A 108 5.49 10.46 -2.85
N VAL A 109 5.36 9.19 -3.23
CA VAL A 109 6.29 8.11 -2.88
C VAL A 109 7.58 8.19 -3.70
N PRO A 110 7.54 8.36 -5.05
CA PRO A 110 8.76 8.55 -5.84
C PRO A 110 9.55 9.80 -5.44
N GLU A 111 8.88 10.84 -4.94
CA GLU A 111 9.51 12.07 -4.44
C GLU A 111 10.03 11.96 -3.01
N GLY A 112 9.90 10.79 -2.36
CA GLY A 112 10.42 10.52 -1.02
C GLY A 112 9.71 11.29 0.11
N ARG A 113 8.49 11.79 -0.13
CA ARG A 113 7.70 12.52 0.88
C ARG A 113 6.66 11.63 1.57
N MET A 114 6.48 10.42 1.07
CA MET A 114 5.64 9.36 1.63
C MET A 114 6.34 8.02 1.39
N PHE A 115 6.11 7.06 2.27
CA PHE A 115 6.67 5.73 2.17
C PHE A 115 5.57 4.68 2.11
N CYS A 116 5.87 3.54 1.48
CA CYS A 116 4.95 2.40 1.43
C CYS A 116 4.43 2.04 2.83
N THR A 117 5.31 2.15 3.83
CA THR A 117 5.05 1.80 5.23
C THR A 117 4.18 2.79 6.00
N ASP A 118 3.91 3.98 5.46
CA ASP A 118 2.93 4.91 6.06
C ASP A 118 1.51 4.32 6.00
N CYS A 119 1.26 3.46 5.00
CA CYS A 119 0.00 2.76 4.74
C CYS A 119 0.11 1.24 4.97
N HIS A 120 1.17 0.59 4.50
CA HIS A 120 1.32 -0.87 4.56
C HIS A 120 2.21 -1.29 5.74
N ASP A 121 1.69 -2.06 6.69
CA ASP A 121 2.52 -2.63 7.76
C ASP A 121 3.00 -4.03 7.36
N MET A 122 4.29 -4.14 7.09
CA MET A 122 4.92 -5.38 6.63
C MET A 122 5.42 -6.25 7.78
N HIS A 123 5.55 -5.70 8.98
CA HIS A 123 5.88 -6.50 10.16
C HIS A 123 4.63 -7.03 10.85
N GLY A 124 3.43 -6.65 10.43
CA GLY A 124 2.18 -7.22 10.95
C GLY A 124 1.94 -6.92 12.42
N SER A 125 2.44 -5.78 12.93
CA SER A 125 2.24 -5.34 14.31
C SER A 125 0.75 -5.19 14.67
N ASP A 126 -0.10 -4.93 13.67
CA ASP A 126 -1.56 -4.89 13.78
C ASP A 126 -2.25 -6.27 13.65
N VAL A 127 -1.53 -7.36 13.34
CA VAL A 127 -2.13 -8.70 13.17
C VAL A 127 -2.67 -9.27 14.50
N ARG A 128 -2.17 -8.80 15.66
CA ARG A 128 -2.74 -9.15 16.98
C ARG A 128 -4.07 -8.45 17.31
N ALA A 129 -4.52 -7.48 16.52
CA ALA A 129 -5.86 -6.92 16.67
C ALA A 129 -6.96 -7.85 16.10
N THR A 130 -6.62 -8.81 15.23
CA THR A 130 -7.60 -9.72 14.61
C THR A 130 -7.01 -11.08 14.27
N GLY A 131 -7.26 -12.04 15.16
CA GLY A 131 -6.67 -13.37 15.12
C GLY A 131 -6.77 -14.09 13.76
N GLY A 132 -5.63 -14.18 13.08
CA GLY A 132 -5.21 -15.36 12.32
C GLY A 132 -5.93 -15.64 11.00
N LYS A 133 -6.77 -14.73 10.51
CA LYS A 133 -7.26 -14.74 9.13
C LYS A 133 -7.27 -13.29 8.65
N MET A 134 -6.95 -13.04 7.38
CA MET A 134 -7.38 -11.80 6.70
C MET A 134 -8.91 -11.77 6.65
N LEU A 135 -9.53 -11.55 7.79
CA LEU A 135 -10.85 -11.00 7.96
C LEU A 135 -10.59 -9.75 8.78
N LEU A 136 -10.47 -8.64 8.06
CA LEU A 136 -10.93 -7.33 8.51
C LEU A 136 -10.55 -7.04 9.97
N GLY A 137 -9.27 -6.69 10.15
CA GLY A 137 -8.73 -5.90 11.26
C GLY A 137 -9.56 -4.66 11.54
N ALA A 138 -10.72 -4.83 12.19
CA ALA A 138 -11.91 -4.00 12.02
C ALA A 138 -12.46 -4.05 10.57
N GLY A 139 -13.75 -3.80 10.36
CA GLY A 139 -14.33 -3.67 9.01
C GLY A 139 -13.56 -2.66 8.13
N MET A 140 -14.10 -2.33 6.94
CA MET A 140 -13.57 -1.27 6.03
C MET A 140 -12.87 -0.08 6.74
N LEU A 141 -13.40 0.34 7.88
CA LEU A 141 -12.83 1.24 8.89
C LEU A 141 -11.28 1.16 9.08
N GLY A 142 -10.68 -0.01 9.24
CA GLY A 142 -9.24 -0.12 9.54
C GLY A 142 -8.31 0.32 8.40
N ARG A 143 -8.79 0.25 7.15
CA ARG A 143 -8.04 0.71 5.97
C ARG A 143 -8.12 2.23 5.82
N ASP A 144 -9.28 2.80 6.09
CA ASP A 144 -9.52 4.24 5.93
C ASP A 144 -8.83 5.07 7.03
N GLU A 145 -8.63 4.50 8.24
CA GLU A 145 -7.86 5.15 9.32
C GLU A 145 -6.48 5.62 8.86
N LYS A 146 -5.81 4.86 7.98
CA LYS A 146 -4.50 5.22 7.46
C LYS A 146 -4.58 6.44 6.54
N CYS A 147 -5.64 6.55 5.74
CA CYS A 147 -5.92 7.74 4.93
C CYS A 147 -6.14 8.96 5.82
N PHE A 148 -6.89 8.82 6.91
CA PHE A 148 -7.24 9.93 7.81
C PHE A 148 -6.10 10.44 8.68
N LYS A 149 -4.94 9.75 8.74
CA LYS A 149 -3.73 10.32 9.34
C LYS A 149 -3.37 11.67 8.70
N CYS A 150 -3.57 11.78 7.39
CA CYS A 150 -3.33 12.98 6.60
C CYS A 150 -4.63 13.64 6.13
N HIS A 151 -5.60 12.87 5.65
CA HIS A 151 -6.87 13.36 5.10
C HIS A 151 -7.97 13.54 6.16
N LYS A 152 -7.64 14.23 7.26
CA LYS A 152 -8.51 14.36 8.44
C LYS A 152 -9.88 14.95 8.15
N GLU A 153 -9.94 15.88 7.20
CA GLU A 153 -11.20 16.55 6.80
C GLU A 153 -12.22 15.56 6.24
N GLN A 154 -11.76 14.47 5.59
CA GLN A 154 -12.65 13.50 4.95
C GLN A 154 -13.18 12.43 5.90
N ARG A 155 -12.71 12.42 7.16
CA ARG A 155 -13.18 11.51 8.21
C ARG A 155 -14.58 11.89 8.71
N GLY A 156 -14.93 13.17 8.65
CA GLY A 156 -16.10 13.70 9.33
C GLY A 156 -15.86 13.98 10.83
N PRO A 157 -16.92 14.07 11.65
CA PRO A 157 -18.28 13.62 11.36
C PRO A 157 -19.03 14.52 10.37
N PHE A 158 -19.86 13.89 9.53
CA PHE A 158 -20.81 14.58 8.67
C PHE A 158 -22.24 14.26 9.12
N VAL A 159 -23.15 15.24 9.07
CA VAL A 159 -24.59 15.01 9.32
C VAL A 159 -25.18 14.09 8.25
N PHE A 160 -24.75 14.27 7.01
CA PHE A 160 -25.11 13.46 5.86
C PHE A 160 -23.83 12.86 5.26
N GLU A 161 -23.49 11.65 5.70
CA GLU A 161 -22.37 10.90 5.13
C GLU A 161 -22.72 10.36 3.74
N HIS A 162 -21.77 10.44 2.79
CA HIS A 162 -21.92 9.69 1.54
C HIS A 162 -21.86 8.19 1.85
N GLU A 163 -22.89 7.43 1.50
CA GLU A 163 -22.99 6.01 1.89
C GLU A 163 -21.78 5.18 1.44
N ALA A 164 -21.27 5.43 0.22
CA ALA A 164 -20.06 4.80 -0.30
C ALA A 164 -18.80 4.99 0.59
N MET A 165 -18.75 5.99 1.48
CA MET A 165 -17.63 6.12 2.44
C MET A 165 -17.55 4.93 3.40
N ARG A 166 -18.66 4.20 3.61
CA ARG A 166 -18.66 2.96 4.39
C ARG A 166 -17.97 1.81 3.67
N GLU A 167 -17.88 1.88 2.34
CA GLU A 167 -17.16 0.92 1.52
C GLU A 167 -15.65 1.23 1.43
N GLY A 168 -15.26 2.43 1.89
CA GLY A 168 -13.88 2.89 2.01
C GLY A 168 -13.38 3.66 0.79
N CYS A 169 -12.28 4.39 0.99
CA CYS A 169 -11.78 5.38 0.02
C CYS A 169 -11.43 4.76 -1.35
N ALA A 170 -11.03 3.48 -1.36
CA ALA A 170 -10.56 2.79 -2.55
C ALA A 170 -11.66 2.43 -3.57
N VAL A 171 -12.94 2.63 -3.22
CA VAL A 171 -14.04 2.48 -4.17
C VAL A 171 -13.98 3.57 -5.26
N CYS A 172 -13.54 4.77 -4.88
CA CYS A 172 -13.40 5.91 -5.79
C CYS A 172 -11.94 6.26 -6.09
N HIS A 173 -11.00 5.95 -5.20
CA HIS A 173 -9.59 6.33 -5.34
C HIS A 173 -8.63 5.14 -5.54
N THR A 174 -7.52 5.37 -6.25
CA THR A 174 -6.39 4.45 -6.39
C THR A 174 -5.17 5.08 -5.71
N PRO A 175 -4.83 4.68 -4.46
CA PRO A 175 -3.82 5.37 -3.65
C PRO A 175 -2.41 5.30 -4.24
N HIS A 176 -2.13 4.37 -5.14
CA HIS A 176 -0.80 4.25 -5.79
C HIS A 176 -0.66 5.15 -7.02
N GLY A 177 -1.76 5.52 -7.66
CA GLY A 177 -1.72 6.41 -8.82
C GLY A 177 -2.85 6.21 -9.81
N SER A 178 -3.16 7.26 -10.56
CA SER A 178 -4.18 7.32 -11.60
C SER A 178 -3.78 8.26 -12.74
N ILE A 179 -4.41 8.06 -13.89
CA ILE A 179 -4.45 9.06 -14.96
C ILE A 179 -5.51 10.14 -14.72
N ASN A 180 -6.39 9.98 -13.73
CA ASN A 180 -7.44 10.93 -13.40
C ASN A 180 -7.04 11.75 -12.17
N ASP A 181 -7.39 13.05 -12.15
CA ASP A 181 -7.13 13.92 -11.00
C ASP A 181 -7.76 13.33 -9.73
N LYS A 182 -7.21 13.71 -8.58
CA LYS A 182 -7.61 13.20 -7.25
C LYS A 182 -7.49 11.68 -7.13
N LEU A 183 -6.63 11.06 -7.95
CA LEU A 183 -6.41 9.61 -7.92
C LEU A 183 -7.68 8.81 -8.21
N LEU A 184 -8.62 9.32 -9.00
CA LEU A 184 -9.88 8.62 -9.23
C LEU A 184 -9.67 7.34 -10.04
N VAL A 185 -10.37 6.27 -9.68
CA VAL A 185 -10.33 4.96 -10.36
C VAL A 185 -10.81 5.02 -11.82
N ALA A 186 -11.61 6.04 -12.16
CA ALA A 186 -12.04 6.37 -13.51
C ALA A 186 -12.16 7.89 -13.65
N GLY A 187 -12.51 8.38 -14.84
CA GLY A 187 -12.85 9.79 -15.01
C GLY A 187 -13.94 10.24 -14.03
N PRO A 188 -13.99 11.51 -13.62
CA PRO A 188 -14.88 12.01 -12.55
C PRO A 188 -16.34 11.63 -12.75
N THR A 189 -16.88 11.82 -13.96
CA THR A 189 -18.25 11.43 -14.28
C THR A 189 -18.47 9.92 -14.20
N ILE A 190 -17.55 9.12 -14.75
CA ILE A 190 -17.66 7.65 -14.76
C ILE A 190 -17.60 7.10 -13.33
N THR A 191 -16.77 7.66 -12.46
CA THR A 191 -16.65 7.21 -11.07
C THR A 191 -17.99 7.29 -10.34
N CYS A 192 -18.77 8.36 -10.55
CA CYS A 192 -20.08 8.54 -9.92
C CYS A 192 -21.15 7.61 -10.53
N ILE A 193 -21.28 7.57 -11.86
CA ILE A 193 -22.37 6.82 -12.53
C ILE A 193 -22.22 5.30 -12.43
N ARG A 194 -21.12 4.78 -11.89
CA ARG A 194 -20.99 3.36 -11.52
C ARG A 194 -22.02 2.92 -10.48
N CYS A 195 -22.47 3.86 -9.65
CA CYS A 195 -23.52 3.65 -8.65
C CYS A 195 -24.74 4.53 -8.92
N HIS A 196 -24.55 5.75 -9.45
CA HIS A 196 -25.58 6.74 -9.73
C HIS A 196 -26.15 6.65 -11.16
N ILE A 197 -26.71 5.49 -11.52
CA ILE A 197 -27.18 5.21 -12.90
C ILE A 197 -28.52 5.92 -13.22
N ASP A 198 -29.41 6.03 -12.24
CA ASP A 198 -30.78 6.57 -12.38
C ASP A 198 -30.93 7.98 -11.78
N ASP A 199 -29.83 8.65 -11.46
CA ASP A 199 -29.90 10.01 -10.94
C ASP A 199 -30.59 10.91 -11.97
N LYS A 200 -31.59 11.67 -11.50
CA LYS A 200 -32.54 12.45 -12.32
C LYS A 200 -31.90 13.62 -13.11
N HIS A 201 -30.59 13.59 -13.30
CA HIS A 201 -29.87 14.37 -14.28
C HIS A 201 -30.20 13.83 -15.67
N GLY A 202 -31.32 14.26 -16.26
CA GLY A 202 -31.64 13.95 -17.66
C GLY A 202 -30.41 14.13 -18.57
N VAL A 203 -30.22 13.24 -19.55
CA VAL A 203 -29.04 13.06 -20.41
C VAL A 203 -28.02 14.21 -20.31
N VAL A 204 -27.13 14.13 -19.33
CA VAL A 204 -25.89 14.90 -19.21
C VAL A 204 -26.07 16.38 -19.55
N HIS A 205 -26.66 17.17 -18.64
CA HIS A 205 -26.66 18.64 -18.77
C HIS A 205 -25.21 19.15 -18.92
N HIS A 206 -24.80 19.38 -20.18
CA HIS A 206 -23.68 20.22 -20.63
C HIS A 206 -22.23 19.75 -20.44
N ASN A 207 -21.93 18.45 -20.52
CA ASN A 207 -20.52 17.97 -20.54
C ASN A 207 -19.70 18.51 -19.34
N ARG A 208 -20.36 18.65 -18.19
CA ARG A 208 -19.76 19.10 -16.93
C ARG A 208 -19.58 17.90 -16.01
N ASP A 209 -18.48 17.90 -15.27
CA ASP A 209 -18.22 16.85 -14.29
C ASP A 209 -19.11 17.02 -13.05
N CYS A 210 -19.53 15.90 -12.46
CA CYS A 210 -20.43 15.85 -11.30
C CYS A 210 -19.94 16.74 -10.15
N ILE A 211 -18.62 16.72 -9.92
CA ILE A 211 -17.95 17.46 -8.84
C ILE A 211 -17.88 18.98 -9.05
N SER A 212 -18.36 19.49 -10.19
CA SER A 212 -18.49 20.94 -10.41
C SER A 212 -19.64 21.56 -9.62
N CYS A 213 -20.68 20.77 -9.31
CA CYS A 213 -21.78 21.15 -8.42
C CYS A 213 -21.71 20.36 -7.10
N HIS A 214 -21.39 19.06 -7.16
CA HIS A 214 -21.24 18.18 -5.99
C HIS A 214 -19.86 18.30 -5.37
N THR A 215 -19.65 19.29 -4.52
CA THR A 215 -18.33 19.55 -3.91
C THR A 215 -18.07 18.74 -2.64
N ASP A 216 -19.12 18.31 -1.94
CA ASP A 216 -19.02 17.68 -0.63
C ASP A 216 -19.21 16.15 -0.72
N VAL A 217 -18.61 15.53 -1.73
CA VAL A 217 -18.85 14.11 -2.11
C VAL A 217 -18.48 13.08 -1.04
N HIS A 218 -17.68 13.44 -0.03
CA HIS A 218 -17.36 12.55 1.09
C HIS A 218 -18.42 12.62 2.20
N GLY A 219 -19.20 13.70 2.25
CA GLY A 219 -20.18 13.96 3.30
C GLY A 219 -20.41 15.45 3.47
N SER A 220 -21.63 15.83 3.85
CA SER A 220 -22.05 17.21 4.05
C SER A 220 -22.73 17.41 5.39
N ASN A 221 -22.56 18.60 5.96
CA ASN A 221 -23.25 19.03 7.17
C ASN A 221 -24.49 19.90 6.89
N ILE A 222 -24.74 20.21 5.61
CA ILE A 222 -25.78 21.16 5.20
C ILE A 222 -26.92 20.48 4.44
N GLU A 223 -26.64 19.50 3.57
CA GLU A 223 -27.68 18.85 2.76
C GLU A 223 -27.29 17.42 2.32
N HIS A 224 -28.30 16.55 2.19
CA HIS A 224 -28.11 15.13 1.86
C HIS A 224 -27.64 14.91 0.41
N SER A 225 -27.84 15.88 -0.48
CA SER A 225 -27.37 15.85 -1.87
C SER A 225 -25.86 16.03 -2.02
N LEU A 226 -25.12 16.20 -0.90
CA LEU A 226 -23.66 16.40 -0.89
C LEU A 226 -23.24 17.65 -1.72
N THR A 227 -24.14 18.62 -1.61
CA THR A 227 -24.20 19.99 -2.14
C THR A 227 -24.41 20.07 -3.66
N ALA A 228 -25.39 20.86 -4.12
CA ALA A 228 -25.61 21.18 -5.53
C ALA A 228 -26.27 22.56 -5.64
N TYR A 229 -25.73 23.46 -6.47
CA TYR A 229 -26.39 24.68 -6.94
C TYR A 229 -26.69 24.57 -8.43
#